data_AF-A0A7Z7BTI8-F1
#
_entry.id   AF-A0A7Z7BTI8-F1
#
_cell.length_a   1.000
_cell.length_b   1.000
_cell.length_c   1.000
_cell.angle_alpha   90.00
_cell.angle_beta   90.00
_cell.angle_gamma   90.00
#
_symmetry.space_group_name_H-M   'P 1'
#
loop_
_entity.id
_entity.type
_entity.pdbx_description
1 polymer ?
#
loop_
_entity_poly.entity_id
_entity_poly.type
_entity_poly.pdbx_seq_one_letter_code
_entity_poly.pdbx_strand_id
1 'polypeptide(L)'
;MRDRAPGTAVMEQVVRLQEASPPRSPLARAFGVDPLPADAQPWFAGALGERQVGATLARLPKGWSAFHAVPVGSGEADVDHLVVGPGGVFVVNTKHHRGARLAVYDRSVLVNGVKQPYLRNSDLEASRVRGLLLRAGIEAPVHAVIVVVGAKEVRLHRKPVRTAVVRSESLVRWLTRRPAALDDETVARAARLFDDPASWRAVESPGDTAERFGAIEREVRSAQLVRAGWGLAAGLGLLAVALPFVPH
;
A
#
# COMPACT_ATOMS: atom_id res chain seq x y z
N MET A 1 13.12 5.57 13.21
CA MET A 1 12.18 4.86 12.30
C MET A 1 11.67 5.73 11.15
N ARG A 2 11.73 7.07 11.23
CA ARG A 2 11.24 7.99 10.18
C ARG A 2 11.83 7.77 8.79
N ASP A 3 13.06 7.28 8.70
CA ASP A 3 13.78 7.13 7.42
C ASP A 3 13.42 5.85 6.65
N ARG A 4 12.58 4.97 7.22
CA ARG A 4 12.14 3.76 6.53
C ARG A 4 11.23 4.14 5.35
N ALA A 5 11.55 3.60 4.18
CA ALA A 5 10.72 3.78 3.00
C ALA A 5 9.35 3.09 3.15
N PRO A 6 8.27 3.66 2.59
CA PRO A 6 6.99 2.97 2.45
C PRO A 6 7.13 1.70 1.60
N GLY A 7 6.53 0.60 2.05
CA GLY A 7 6.53 -0.66 1.31
C GLY A 7 7.78 -1.51 1.44
N THR A 8 8.75 -1.19 2.29
CA THR A 8 10.02 -1.93 2.37
C THR A 8 9.85 -3.44 2.53
N ALA A 9 9.05 -3.89 3.50
CA ALA A 9 8.80 -5.32 3.73
C ALA A 9 8.20 -6.02 2.50
N VAL A 10 7.29 -5.33 1.79
CA VAL A 10 6.66 -5.87 0.58
C VAL A 10 7.61 -5.84 -0.62
N MET A 11 8.46 -4.81 -0.73
CA MET A 11 9.52 -4.73 -1.75
C MET A 11 10.54 -5.85 -1.58
N GLU A 12 10.96 -6.17 -0.35
CA GLU A 12 11.84 -7.30 -0.05
C GLU A 12 11.25 -8.63 -0.56
N GLN A 13 9.95 -8.84 -0.35
CA GLN A 13 9.29 -10.05 -0.80
C GLN A 13 9.26 -10.15 -2.33
N VAL A 14 9.03 -9.03 -3.03
CA VAL A 14 9.10 -8.98 -4.49
C VAL A 14 10.51 -9.31 -4.98
N VAL A 15 11.53 -8.69 -4.40
CA VAL A 15 12.95 -8.93 -4.77
C VAL A 15 13.30 -10.40 -4.55
N ARG A 16 12.94 -10.97 -3.40
CA ARG A 16 13.18 -12.38 -3.07
C ARG A 16 12.54 -13.34 -4.08
N LEU A 17 11.27 -13.13 -4.41
CA LEU A 17 10.55 -13.98 -5.37
C LEU A 17 11.09 -13.81 -6.80
N GLN A 18 11.51 -12.60 -7.17
CA GLN A 18 12.13 -12.34 -8.46
C GLN A 18 13.50 -13.02 -8.58
N GLU A 19 14.33 -12.98 -7.54
CA GLU A 19 15.65 -13.62 -7.52
C GLU A 19 15.56 -15.15 -7.58
N ALA A 20 14.51 -15.73 -7.02
CA ALA A 20 14.23 -17.16 -7.12
C ALA A 20 13.72 -17.59 -8.51
N SER A 21 13.40 -16.64 -9.39
CA SER A 21 12.80 -16.91 -10.71
C SER A 21 13.85 -16.92 -11.83
N PRO A 22 13.72 -17.81 -12.84
CA PRO A 22 14.65 -17.83 -13.96
C PRO A 22 14.55 -16.53 -14.79
N PRO A 23 15.66 -16.05 -15.37
CA PRO A 23 15.64 -14.85 -16.19
C PRO A 23 14.83 -15.05 -17.47
N ARG A 24 14.13 -14.00 -17.90
CA ARG A 24 13.39 -14.01 -19.18
C ARG A 24 14.34 -14.16 -20.36
N SER A 25 13.93 -14.97 -21.34
CA SER A 25 14.63 -15.09 -22.63
C SER A 25 14.54 -13.79 -23.45
N PRO A 26 15.46 -13.57 -24.41
CA PRO A 26 15.39 -12.42 -25.32
C PRO A 26 14.07 -12.32 -26.09
N LEU A 27 13.52 -13.46 -26.53
CA LEU A 27 12.22 -13.52 -27.20
C LEU A 27 11.07 -13.10 -26.25
N ALA A 28 11.08 -13.57 -25.01
CA ALA A 28 10.08 -13.16 -24.02
C ALA A 28 10.11 -11.64 -23.77
N ARG A 29 11.30 -11.03 -23.75
CA ARG A 29 11.45 -9.56 -23.67
C ARG A 29 10.89 -8.87 -24.90
N ALA A 30 11.22 -9.37 -26.10
CA ALA A 30 10.75 -8.80 -27.36
C ALA A 30 9.22 -8.80 -27.50
N PHE A 31 8.52 -9.78 -26.91
CA PHE A 31 7.05 -9.84 -26.89
C PHE A 31 6.41 -9.18 -25.66
N GLY A 32 7.21 -8.59 -24.75
CA GLY A 32 6.69 -7.92 -23.56
C GLY A 32 6.02 -8.86 -22.57
N VAL A 33 6.51 -10.09 -22.45
CA VAL A 33 6.10 -11.05 -21.40
C VAL A 33 6.40 -10.43 -20.03
N ASP A 34 5.47 -10.59 -19.09
CA ASP A 34 5.60 -10.03 -17.74
C ASP A 34 6.89 -10.53 -17.05
N PRO A 35 7.77 -9.65 -16.55
CA PRO A 35 8.95 -10.05 -15.78
C PRO A 35 8.62 -10.70 -14.43
N LEU A 36 7.45 -10.41 -13.86
CA LEU A 36 7.13 -10.84 -12.51
C LEU A 36 6.55 -12.25 -12.51
N PRO A 37 7.04 -13.14 -11.63
CA PRO A 37 6.37 -14.41 -11.38
C PRO A 37 4.99 -14.14 -10.75
N ALA A 38 4.05 -15.06 -10.98
CA ALA A 38 2.65 -14.87 -10.60
C ALA A 38 2.44 -14.64 -9.09
N ASP A 39 3.27 -15.27 -8.26
CA ASP A 39 3.29 -15.12 -6.81
C ASP A 39 3.85 -13.76 -6.34
N ALA A 40 4.72 -13.12 -7.11
CA ALA A 40 5.22 -11.77 -6.82
C ALA A 40 4.23 -10.65 -7.20
N GLN A 41 3.25 -10.90 -8.08
CA GLN A 41 2.33 -9.87 -8.56
C GLN A 41 1.51 -9.20 -7.43
N PRO A 42 0.91 -9.93 -6.47
CA PRO A 42 0.19 -9.31 -5.36
C PRO A 42 1.09 -8.44 -4.48
N TRP A 43 2.34 -8.89 -4.24
CA TRP A 43 3.33 -8.13 -3.49
C TRP A 43 3.77 -6.88 -4.26
N PHE A 44 4.03 -6.99 -5.56
CA PHE A 44 4.38 -5.84 -6.39
C PHE A 44 3.28 -4.79 -6.40
N ALA A 45 2.01 -5.21 -6.53
CA ALA A 45 0.88 -4.31 -6.39
C ALA A 45 0.83 -3.69 -4.97
N GLY A 46 1.07 -4.47 -3.92
CA GLY A 46 1.18 -3.99 -2.55
C GLY A 46 2.21 -2.87 -2.38
N ALA A 47 3.46 -3.10 -2.81
CA ALA A 47 4.55 -2.13 -2.73
C ALA A 47 4.22 -0.83 -3.47
N LEU A 48 3.64 -0.90 -4.68
CA LEU A 48 3.19 0.28 -5.40
C LEU A 48 2.11 1.05 -4.64
N GLY A 49 1.18 0.33 -4.01
CA GLY A 49 0.14 0.91 -3.18
C GLY A 49 0.72 1.66 -1.98
N GLU A 50 1.59 1.01 -1.22
CA GLU A 50 2.22 1.59 -0.03
C GLU A 50 3.10 2.80 -0.36
N ARG A 51 3.84 2.76 -1.48
CA ARG A 51 4.58 3.94 -1.97
C ARG A 51 3.65 5.10 -2.31
N GLN A 52 2.52 4.84 -2.96
CA GLN A 52 1.52 5.87 -3.25
C GLN A 52 0.89 6.45 -1.97
N VAL A 53 0.58 5.61 -0.99
CA VAL A 53 0.04 6.07 0.30
C VAL A 53 1.10 6.83 1.10
N GLY A 54 2.35 6.38 1.13
CA GLY A 54 3.47 7.11 1.71
C GLY A 54 3.65 8.50 1.10
N ALA A 55 3.65 8.61 -0.24
CA ALA A 55 3.68 9.90 -0.94
C ALA A 55 2.43 10.78 -0.66
N THR A 56 1.31 10.16 -0.29
CA THR A 56 0.12 10.88 0.16
C THR A 56 0.28 11.40 1.59
N LEU A 57 0.82 10.60 2.49
CA LEU A 57 1.08 10.97 3.88
C LEU A 57 2.18 12.03 4.00
N ALA A 58 3.14 12.08 3.08
CA ALA A 58 4.16 13.13 3.01
C ALA A 58 3.58 14.55 2.82
N ARG A 59 2.30 14.66 2.43
CA ARG A 59 1.57 15.93 2.28
C ARG A 59 0.83 16.36 3.55
N LEU A 60 0.97 15.64 4.65
CA LEU A 60 0.39 16.03 5.93
C LEU A 60 1.00 17.35 6.43
N PRO A 61 0.21 18.22 7.09
CA PRO A 61 0.70 19.50 7.58
C PRO A 61 1.60 19.32 8.82
N LYS A 62 2.23 20.42 9.26
CA LYS A 62 2.98 20.46 10.52
C LYS A 62 2.10 19.98 11.69
N GLY A 63 2.74 19.31 12.66
CA GLY A 63 2.05 18.66 13.79
C GLY A 63 1.62 17.23 13.51
N TRP A 64 1.88 16.72 12.30
CA TRP A 64 1.68 15.32 11.94
C TRP A 64 3.02 14.63 11.70
N SER A 65 3.07 13.32 11.94
CA SER A 65 4.23 12.49 11.59
C SER A 65 3.73 11.14 11.08
N ALA A 66 4.37 10.64 10.03
CA ALA A 66 4.13 9.32 9.48
C ALA A 66 5.40 8.46 9.60
N PHE A 67 5.21 7.19 9.92
CA PHE A 67 6.24 6.16 10.05
C PHE A 67 5.80 5.00 9.17
N HIS A 68 6.75 4.34 8.51
CA HIS A 68 6.44 3.34 7.49
C HIS A 68 7.12 2.00 7.79
N ALA A 69 6.48 0.90 7.36
CA ALA A 69 6.97 -0.46 7.56
C ALA A 69 7.38 -0.69 9.02
N VAL A 70 6.46 -0.40 9.94
CA VAL A 70 6.72 -0.45 11.39
C VAL A 70 6.45 -1.85 11.91
N PRO A 71 7.43 -2.53 12.52
CA PRO A 71 7.26 -3.92 12.92
C PRO A 71 6.56 -4.02 14.27
N VAL A 72 5.23 -4.14 14.24
CA VAL A 72 4.38 -4.15 15.44
C VAL A 72 4.09 -5.58 15.92
N GLY A 73 4.61 -5.92 17.11
CA GLY A 73 4.34 -7.19 17.79
C GLY A 73 5.41 -8.26 17.52
N SER A 74 5.12 -9.50 17.92
CA SER A 74 6.04 -10.65 17.81
C SER A 74 5.88 -11.48 16.53
N GLY A 75 5.03 -11.04 15.60
CA GLY A 75 4.76 -11.73 14.34
C GLY A 75 5.56 -11.16 13.16
N GLU A 76 5.42 -11.79 12.00
CA GLU A 76 6.12 -11.40 10.76
C GLU A 76 5.51 -10.19 10.02
N ALA A 77 4.29 -9.77 10.38
CA ALA A 77 3.58 -8.72 9.65
C ALA A 77 3.86 -7.32 10.23
N ASP A 78 4.46 -6.47 9.40
CA ASP A 78 4.68 -5.05 9.69
C ASP A 78 3.39 -4.25 9.40
N VAL A 79 3.20 -3.15 10.14
CA VAL A 79 2.17 -2.15 9.82
C VAL A 79 2.68 -1.28 8.68
N ASP A 80 1.90 -1.18 7.61
CA ASP A 80 2.28 -0.41 6.41
C ASP A 80 2.65 1.04 6.80
N HIS A 81 1.74 1.75 7.49
CA HIS A 81 2.03 3.08 8.04
C HIS A 81 1.39 3.34 9.41
N LEU A 82 2.15 3.98 10.30
CA LEU A 82 1.64 4.62 11.52
C LEU A 82 1.67 6.12 11.35
N VAL A 83 0.55 6.78 11.67
CA VAL A 83 0.43 8.24 11.61
C VAL A 83 0.00 8.75 12.97
N VAL A 84 0.66 9.81 13.44
CA VAL A 84 0.28 10.52 14.66
C VAL A 84 0.08 12.00 14.36
N GLY A 85 -0.95 12.59 14.97
CA GLY A 85 -1.23 14.02 14.91
C GLY A 85 -2.32 14.40 15.91
N PRO A 86 -2.85 15.63 15.87
CA PRO A 86 -3.82 16.12 16.85
C PRO A 86 -5.08 15.25 16.98
N GLY A 87 -5.48 14.57 15.89
CA GLY A 87 -6.64 13.68 15.88
C GLY A 87 -6.43 12.30 16.51
N GLY A 88 -5.22 11.98 16.97
CA GLY A 88 -4.88 10.67 17.53
C GLY A 88 -3.77 9.93 16.77
N VAL A 89 -3.73 8.61 17.00
CA VAL A 89 -2.88 7.68 16.27
C VAL A 89 -3.70 6.89 15.26
N PHE A 90 -3.18 6.71 14.06
CA PHE A 90 -3.84 6.01 12.96
C PHE A 90 -2.94 4.89 12.46
N VAL A 91 -3.46 3.67 12.50
CA VAL A 91 -2.84 2.48 11.92
C VAL A 91 -3.40 2.31 10.51
N VAL A 92 -2.57 2.62 9.52
CA VAL A 92 -2.98 2.78 8.13
C VAL A 92 -2.51 1.57 7.33
N ASN A 93 -3.47 0.81 6.82
CA ASN A 93 -3.25 -0.37 6.00
C ASN A 93 -3.64 -0.10 4.56
N THR A 94 -2.72 -0.35 3.66
CA THR A 94 -2.89 -0.12 2.23
C THR A 94 -3.45 -1.36 1.56
N LYS A 95 -4.46 -1.15 0.70
CA LYS A 95 -5.06 -2.19 -0.15
C LYS A 95 -5.14 -1.68 -1.58
N HIS A 96 -4.18 -2.12 -2.39
CA HIS A 96 -4.11 -1.79 -3.80
C HIS A 96 -4.97 -2.76 -4.62
N HIS A 97 -6.06 -2.23 -5.18
CA HIS A 97 -7.05 -2.99 -5.93
C HIS A 97 -7.34 -2.32 -7.27
N ARG A 98 -6.33 -2.25 -8.15
CA ARG A 98 -6.42 -1.54 -9.43
C ARG A 98 -7.60 -2.05 -10.28
N GLY A 99 -8.51 -1.14 -10.62
CA GLY A 99 -9.68 -1.44 -11.48
C GLY A 99 -10.81 -2.22 -10.78
N ALA A 100 -10.63 -2.66 -9.54
CA ALA A 100 -11.63 -3.45 -8.83
C ALA A 100 -12.80 -2.60 -8.32
N ARG A 101 -13.91 -3.27 -8.00
CA ARG A 101 -15.05 -2.69 -7.29
C ARG A 101 -15.09 -3.22 -5.86
N LEU A 102 -15.17 -2.31 -4.90
CA LEU A 102 -15.28 -2.64 -3.49
C LEU A 102 -16.68 -2.32 -2.97
N ALA A 103 -17.23 -3.23 -2.17
CA ALA A 103 -18.43 -3.00 -1.37
C ALA A 103 -18.08 -3.15 0.11
N VAL A 104 -18.32 -2.09 0.88
CA VAL A 104 -17.98 -2.00 2.30
C VAL A 104 -19.26 -2.07 3.13
N TYR A 105 -19.30 -3.03 4.04
CA TYR A 105 -20.36 -3.24 5.02
C TYR A 105 -19.82 -3.03 6.44
N ASP A 106 -20.68 -3.20 7.43
CA ASP A 106 -20.35 -3.06 8.86
C ASP A 106 -19.24 -4.02 9.33
N ARG A 107 -19.25 -5.26 8.84
CA ARG A 107 -18.35 -6.35 9.27
C ARG A 107 -17.56 -7.01 8.15
N SER A 108 -17.71 -6.56 6.92
CA SER A 108 -16.98 -7.12 5.77
C SER A 108 -16.65 -6.08 4.70
N VAL A 109 -15.58 -6.35 3.98
CA VAL A 109 -15.26 -5.71 2.71
C VAL A 109 -15.30 -6.79 1.65
N LEU A 110 -15.98 -6.53 0.54
CA LEU A 110 -15.97 -7.40 -0.63
C LEU A 110 -15.15 -6.72 -1.72
N VAL A 111 -14.26 -7.47 -2.36
CA VAL A 111 -13.50 -7.04 -3.54
C VAL A 111 -13.97 -7.91 -4.70
N ASN A 112 -14.60 -7.31 -5.72
CA ASN A 112 -15.19 -8.03 -6.84
C ASN A 112 -16.11 -9.19 -6.39
N GLY A 113 -16.90 -8.97 -5.34
CA GLY A 113 -17.81 -9.96 -4.76
C GLY A 113 -17.18 -10.92 -3.75
N VAL A 114 -15.85 -10.98 -3.64
CA VAL A 114 -15.15 -11.89 -2.72
C VAL A 114 -14.91 -11.21 -1.38
N LYS A 115 -15.36 -11.85 -0.29
CA LYS A 115 -15.19 -11.36 1.08
C LYS A 115 -13.71 -11.34 1.49
N GLN A 116 -13.28 -10.24 2.09
CA GLN A 116 -11.92 -10.02 2.57
C GLN A 116 -11.90 -9.81 4.10
N PRO A 117 -10.84 -10.29 4.81
CA PRO A 117 -10.73 -10.17 6.26
C PRO A 117 -10.20 -8.80 6.74
N TYR A 118 -10.17 -7.78 5.89
CA TYR A 118 -9.41 -6.54 6.12
C TYR A 118 -9.80 -5.81 7.41
N LEU A 119 -11.09 -5.72 7.74
CA LEU A 119 -11.55 -4.99 8.93
C LEU A 119 -10.99 -5.62 10.21
N ARG A 120 -11.13 -6.96 10.35
CA ARG A 120 -10.62 -7.70 11.51
C ARG A 120 -9.11 -7.54 11.64
N ASN A 121 -8.37 -7.73 10.56
CA ASN A 121 -6.91 -7.67 10.61
C ASN A 121 -6.42 -6.27 11.00
N SER A 122 -7.03 -5.23 10.45
CA SER A 122 -6.68 -3.84 10.76
C SER A 122 -7.02 -3.46 12.22
N ASP A 123 -8.13 -3.98 12.76
CA ASP A 123 -8.50 -3.78 14.19
C ASP A 123 -7.51 -4.45 15.14
N LEU A 124 -7.01 -5.65 14.78
CA LEU A 124 -5.98 -6.36 15.56
C LEU A 124 -4.67 -5.59 15.59
N GLU A 125 -4.22 -5.05 14.46
CA GLU A 125 -3.01 -4.24 14.38
C GLU A 125 -3.14 -2.94 15.18
N ALA A 126 -4.27 -2.25 15.07
CA ALA A 126 -4.57 -1.09 15.91
C ALA A 126 -4.59 -1.43 17.41
N SER A 127 -5.05 -2.62 17.77
CA SER A 127 -5.04 -3.09 19.17
C SER A 127 -3.62 -3.32 19.69
N ARG A 128 -2.68 -3.79 18.85
CA ARG A 128 -1.26 -3.93 19.23
C ARG A 128 -0.60 -2.57 19.48
N VAL A 129 -0.86 -1.59 18.61
CA VAL A 129 -0.36 -0.22 18.79
C VAL A 129 -0.94 0.43 20.04
N ARG A 130 -2.22 0.20 20.33
CA ARG A 130 -2.84 0.63 21.59
C ARG A 130 -2.12 0.04 22.80
N GLY A 131 -1.85 -1.26 22.78
CA GLY A 131 -1.09 -1.92 23.85
C GLY A 131 0.32 -1.35 24.04
N LEU A 132 1.00 -0.98 22.94
CA LEU A 132 2.31 -0.33 22.99
C LEU A 132 2.23 1.04 23.69
N LEU A 133 1.29 1.89 23.27
CA LEU A 133 1.10 3.22 23.86
C LEU A 133 0.74 3.14 25.35
N LEU A 134 -0.13 2.21 25.73
CA LEU A 134 -0.50 1.98 27.13
C LEU A 134 0.71 1.60 27.99
N ARG A 135 1.58 0.69 27.51
CA ARG A 135 2.81 0.32 28.23
C ARG A 135 3.79 1.49 28.39
N ALA A 136 3.77 2.44 27.45
CA ALA A 136 4.57 3.66 27.50
C ALA A 136 3.91 4.80 28.32
N GLY A 137 2.74 4.56 28.93
CA GLY A 137 2.02 5.59 29.68
C GLY A 137 1.55 6.75 28.80
N ILE A 138 1.17 6.46 27.54
CA ILE A 138 0.65 7.43 26.59
C ILE A 138 -0.81 7.10 26.32
N GLU A 139 -1.70 7.97 26.77
CA GLU A 139 -3.12 7.87 26.47
C GLU A 139 -3.42 8.55 25.14
N ALA A 140 -3.81 7.76 24.14
CA ALA A 140 -4.19 8.29 22.84
C ALA A 140 -5.26 7.45 22.14
N PRO A 141 -6.20 8.09 21.42
CA PRO A 141 -7.15 7.35 20.60
C PRO A 141 -6.42 6.74 19.40
N VAL A 142 -6.47 5.42 19.29
CA VAL A 142 -5.91 4.65 18.16
C VAL A 142 -7.03 4.22 17.22
N HIS A 143 -6.87 4.50 15.92
CA HIS A 143 -7.85 4.23 14.89
C HIS A 143 -7.26 3.32 13.80
N ALA A 144 -7.97 2.24 13.46
CA ALA A 144 -7.64 1.45 12.28
C ALA A 144 -8.18 2.13 11.01
N VAL A 145 -7.36 2.23 9.97
CA VAL A 145 -7.70 2.87 8.70
C VAL A 145 -7.25 1.99 7.53
N ILE A 146 -8.19 1.56 6.70
CA ILE A 146 -7.89 0.90 5.43
C ILE A 146 -7.91 1.95 4.32
N VAL A 147 -6.80 2.07 3.61
CA VAL A 147 -6.64 2.96 2.46
C VAL A 147 -6.71 2.14 1.18
N VAL A 148 -7.72 2.43 0.38
CA VAL A 148 -7.93 1.79 -0.92
C VAL A 148 -7.23 2.60 -2.01
N VAL A 149 -6.37 1.92 -2.77
CA VAL A 149 -5.60 2.49 -3.88
C VAL A 149 -6.06 1.87 -5.21
N GLY A 150 -6.21 2.68 -6.25
CA GLY A 150 -6.43 2.21 -7.63
C GLY A 150 -7.82 1.61 -7.92
N ALA A 151 -8.70 1.48 -6.94
CA ALA A 151 -10.04 0.93 -7.15
C ALA A 151 -10.87 1.78 -8.11
N LYS A 152 -11.54 1.10 -9.06
CA LYS A 152 -12.52 1.73 -9.95
C LYS A 152 -13.67 2.33 -9.15
N GLU A 153 -14.09 1.63 -8.09
CA GLU A 153 -15.23 2.03 -7.29
C GLU A 153 -15.09 1.53 -5.84
N VAL A 154 -15.53 2.35 -4.88
CA VAL A 154 -15.66 1.97 -3.46
C VAL A 154 -17.05 2.39 -3.00
N ARG A 155 -17.97 1.45 -2.86
CA ARG A 155 -19.32 1.67 -2.35
C ARG A 155 -19.38 1.40 -0.85
N LEU A 156 -19.77 2.40 -0.08
CA LEU A 156 -20.02 2.27 1.35
C LEU A 156 -21.50 2.00 1.59
N HIS A 157 -21.86 0.75 1.86
CA HIS A 157 -23.24 0.38 2.22
C HIS A 157 -23.52 0.67 3.68
N ARG A 158 -22.56 0.34 4.56
CA ARG A 158 -22.60 0.67 5.99
C ARG A 158 -21.19 1.00 6.46
N LYS A 159 -21.06 1.99 7.35
CA LYS A 159 -19.77 2.37 7.93
C LYS A 159 -19.34 1.30 8.95
N PRO A 160 -18.13 0.72 8.82
CA PRO A 160 -17.62 -0.17 9.86
C PRO A 160 -17.39 0.59 11.17
N VAL A 161 -17.60 -0.10 12.29
CA VAL A 161 -17.59 0.53 13.63
C VAL A 161 -16.17 0.88 14.08
N ARG A 162 -15.22 -0.04 13.89
CA ARG A 162 -13.85 0.07 14.45
C ARG A 162 -12.79 0.50 13.44
N THR A 163 -13.09 0.41 12.15
CA THR A 163 -12.12 0.62 11.08
C THR A 163 -12.68 1.57 10.04
N ALA A 164 -11.97 2.65 9.75
CA ALA A 164 -12.32 3.52 8.63
C ALA A 164 -11.88 2.86 7.31
N VAL A 165 -12.68 3.00 6.25
CA VAL A 165 -12.28 2.67 4.88
C VAL A 165 -12.30 3.95 4.08
N VAL A 166 -11.15 4.35 3.56
CA VAL A 166 -10.98 5.61 2.81
C VAL A 166 -10.25 5.34 1.50
N ARG A 167 -10.49 6.18 0.50
CA ARG A 167 -9.67 6.16 -0.71
C ARG A 167 -8.41 6.99 -0.51
N SER A 168 -7.33 6.59 -1.17
CA SER A 168 -6.02 7.27 -1.05
C SER A 168 -6.10 8.77 -1.34
N GLU A 169 -6.91 9.19 -2.31
CA GLU A 169 -7.04 10.59 -2.72
C GLU A 169 -7.70 11.47 -1.63
N SER A 170 -8.44 10.86 -0.72
CA SER A 170 -9.13 11.53 0.38
C SER A 170 -8.40 11.41 1.73
N LEU A 171 -7.30 10.64 1.80
CA LEU A 171 -6.66 10.25 3.05
C LEU A 171 -6.23 11.46 3.90
N VAL A 172 -5.43 12.37 3.34
CA VAL A 172 -4.94 13.56 4.07
C VAL A 172 -6.09 14.39 4.59
N ARG A 173 -7.07 14.70 3.74
CA ARG A 173 -8.27 15.46 4.12
C ARG A 173 -9.06 14.75 5.23
N TRP A 174 -9.16 13.44 5.18
CA TRP A 174 -9.89 12.66 6.17
C TRP A 174 -9.20 12.69 7.53
N LEU A 175 -7.87 12.56 7.55
CA LEU A 175 -7.02 12.64 8.75
C LEU A 175 -7.08 14.04 9.38
N THR A 176 -6.86 15.10 8.58
CA THR A 176 -6.80 16.48 9.12
C THR A 176 -8.16 17.02 9.56
N ARG A 177 -9.27 16.38 9.18
CA ARG A 177 -10.62 16.69 9.66
C ARG A 177 -11.03 15.91 10.91
N ARG A 178 -10.15 15.11 11.50
CA ARG A 178 -10.43 14.48 12.79
C ARG A 178 -10.40 15.57 13.88
N PRO A 179 -11.37 15.59 14.81
CA PRO A 179 -11.34 16.50 15.95
C PRO A 179 -10.02 16.34 16.71
N ALA A 180 -9.44 17.45 17.17
CA ALA A 180 -8.27 17.40 18.04
C ALA A 180 -8.64 16.69 19.34
N ALA A 181 -7.91 15.63 19.64
CA ALA A 181 -8.06 14.79 20.83
C ALA A 181 -6.74 14.66 21.62
N LEU A 182 -5.62 15.06 21.01
CA LEU A 182 -4.29 15.08 21.63
C LEU A 182 -3.75 16.50 21.66
N ASP A 183 -3.05 16.84 22.74
CA ASP A 183 -2.19 18.02 22.79
C ASP A 183 -0.83 17.78 22.10
N ASP A 184 -0.08 18.86 21.90
CA ASP A 184 1.21 18.82 21.19
C ASP A 184 2.25 17.98 21.94
N GLU A 185 2.21 17.95 23.28
CA GLU A 185 3.12 17.16 24.10
C GLU A 185 2.89 15.66 23.90
N THR A 186 1.62 15.23 23.94
CA THR A 186 1.24 13.83 23.76
C THR A 186 1.54 13.37 22.33
N VAL A 187 1.29 14.21 21.33
CA VAL A 187 1.71 13.95 19.94
C VAL A 187 3.22 13.77 19.85
N ALA A 188 4.00 14.66 20.48
CA ALA A 188 5.46 14.58 20.47
C ALA A 188 5.98 13.33 21.20
N ARG A 189 5.38 12.95 22.34
CA ARG A 189 5.73 11.72 23.08
C ARG A 189 5.46 10.47 22.25
N ALA A 190 4.28 10.36 21.63
CA ALA A 190 3.94 9.25 20.75
C ALA A 190 4.84 9.20 19.51
N ALA A 191 5.15 10.34 18.91
CA ALA A 191 6.05 10.42 17.78
C ALA A 191 7.48 9.99 18.14
N ARG A 192 8.00 10.35 19.32
CA ARG A 192 9.31 9.87 19.79
C ARG A 192 9.32 8.37 20.03
N LEU A 193 8.27 7.83 20.67
CA LEU A 193 8.11 6.39 20.88
C LEU A 193 8.14 5.65 19.54
N PHE A 194 7.41 6.14 18.53
CA PHE A 194 7.39 5.48 17.23
C PHE A 194 8.70 5.60 16.45
N ASP A 195 9.47 6.66 16.71
CA ASP A 195 10.75 6.87 16.05
C ASP A 195 11.89 6.02 16.65
N ASP A 196 11.79 5.68 17.93
CA ASP A 196 12.79 4.91 18.66
C ASP A 196 12.87 3.45 18.15
N PRO A 197 13.98 3.02 17.53
CA PRO A 197 14.16 1.64 17.11
C PRO A 197 14.03 0.62 18.25
N ALA A 198 14.37 1.00 19.49
CA ALA A 198 14.27 0.11 20.65
C ALA A 198 12.81 -0.18 21.07
N SER A 199 11.85 0.62 20.60
CA SER A 199 10.42 0.34 20.78
C SER A 199 9.91 -0.80 19.91
N TRP A 200 10.75 -1.31 19.02
CA TRP A 200 10.38 -2.26 17.98
C TRP A 200 11.30 -3.48 17.99
N ARG A 201 10.82 -4.60 17.41
CA ARG A 201 11.71 -5.74 17.13
C ARG A 201 12.77 -5.31 16.10
N ALA A 202 13.99 -5.82 16.24
CA ALA A 202 15.01 -5.64 15.23
C ALA A 202 14.56 -6.29 13.92
N VAL A 203 14.58 -5.52 12.83
CA VAL A 203 14.32 -6.01 11.47
C VAL A 203 15.49 -5.59 10.61
N GLU A 204 16.31 -6.55 10.20
CA GLU A 204 17.33 -6.35 9.18
C GLU A 204 16.64 -6.24 7.82
N SER A 205 16.89 -5.14 7.12
CA SER A 205 16.44 -4.90 5.76
C SER A 205 17.67 -4.65 4.90
N PRO A 206 17.84 -5.35 3.76
CA PRO A 206 18.92 -5.04 2.82
C PRO A 206 18.80 -3.60 2.35
N GLY A 207 19.86 -2.80 2.54
CA GLY A 207 19.86 -1.37 2.23
C GLY A 207 19.61 -1.02 0.76
N ASP A 208 19.76 -2.00 -0.14
CA ASP A 208 19.55 -1.88 -1.59
C ASP A 208 18.18 -2.37 -2.07
N THR A 209 17.29 -2.79 -1.17
CA THR A 209 15.94 -3.30 -1.50
C THR A 209 15.17 -2.35 -2.41
N ALA A 210 15.15 -1.05 -2.08
CA ALA A 210 14.41 -0.06 -2.84
C ALA A 210 14.98 0.13 -4.26
N GLU A 211 16.31 0.03 -4.41
CA GLU A 211 16.99 0.11 -5.70
C GLU A 211 16.65 -1.11 -6.57
N ARG A 212 16.77 -2.31 -6.01
CA ARG A 212 16.43 -3.59 -6.68
C ARG A 212 14.97 -3.61 -7.11
N PHE A 213 14.06 -3.23 -6.22
CA PHE A 213 12.64 -3.09 -6.56
C PHE A 213 12.42 -2.07 -7.70
N GLY A 214 13.14 -0.94 -7.66
CA GLY A 214 13.08 0.07 -8.73
C GLY A 214 13.53 -0.47 -10.09
N ALA A 215 14.51 -1.38 -10.12
CA ALA A 215 14.91 -2.07 -11.35
C ALA A 215 13.80 -2.99 -11.88
N ILE A 216 13.18 -3.78 -11.00
CA ILE A 216 12.03 -4.64 -11.34
C ILE A 216 10.87 -3.79 -11.89
N GLU A 217 10.56 -2.67 -11.25
CA GLU A 217 9.50 -1.76 -11.69
C GLU A 217 9.77 -1.22 -13.10
N ARG A 218 11.02 -0.84 -13.41
CA ARG A 218 11.40 -0.42 -14.76
C ARG A 218 11.21 -1.55 -15.77
N GLU A 219 11.60 -2.77 -15.44
CA GLU A 219 11.38 -3.93 -16.32
C GLU A 219 9.89 -4.20 -16.59
N VAL A 220 9.04 -4.11 -15.57
CA VAL A 220 7.59 -4.28 -15.69
C VAL A 220 7.01 -3.22 -16.62
N ARG A 221 7.41 -1.94 -16.45
CA ARG A 221 6.97 -0.84 -17.31
C ARG A 221 7.42 -1.04 -18.75
N SER A 222 8.68 -1.42 -18.98
CA SER A 222 9.18 -1.72 -20.32
C SER A 222 8.39 -2.85 -21.00
N ALA A 223 8.09 -3.93 -20.27
CA ALA A 223 7.28 -5.04 -20.80
C ALA A 223 5.85 -4.60 -21.16
N GLN A 224 5.23 -3.74 -20.35
CA GLN A 224 3.92 -3.16 -20.63
C GLN A 224 3.93 -2.29 -21.90
N LEU A 225 4.96 -1.46 -22.08
CA LEU A 225 5.12 -0.62 -23.27
C LEU A 225 5.33 -1.45 -24.54
N VAL A 226 6.18 -2.48 -24.48
CA VAL A 226 6.40 -3.41 -25.61
C VAL A 226 5.09 -4.09 -26.01
N ARG A 227 4.33 -4.58 -25.03
CA ARG A 227 3.03 -5.22 -25.28
C ARG A 227 2.00 -4.27 -25.88
N ALA A 228 1.96 -3.02 -25.42
CA ALA A 228 1.10 -1.99 -26.01
C ALA A 228 1.50 -1.68 -27.47
N GLY A 229 2.80 -1.62 -27.77
CA GLY A 229 3.32 -1.45 -29.13
C GLY A 229 2.90 -2.59 -30.06
N TRP A 230 3.02 -3.85 -29.62
CA TRP A 230 2.52 -5.00 -30.37
C TRP A 230 1.01 -4.96 -30.60
N GLY A 231 0.23 -4.54 -29.59
CA GLY A 231 -1.21 -4.35 -29.74
C GLY A 231 -1.57 -3.31 -30.81
N LEU A 232 -0.86 -2.18 -30.83
CA LEU A 232 -1.03 -1.14 -31.86
C LEU A 232 -0.65 -1.67 -33.26
N ALA A 233 0.48 -2.37 -33.38
CA ALA A 233 0.94 -2.94 -34.64
C ALA A 233 -0.08 -3.95 -35.21
N ALA A 234 -0.63 -4.83 -34.36
CA ALA A 234 -1.68 -5.78 -34.76
C ALA A 234 -2.96 -5.05 -35.21
N GLY A 235 -3.37 -4.00 -34.50
CA GLY A 235 -4.53 -3.19 -34.87
C GLY A 235 -4.36 -2.48 -36.22
N LEU A 236 -3.18 -1.88 -36.46
CA LEU A 236 -2.84 -1.26 -37.74
C LEU A 236 -2.79 -2.28 -38.88
N GLY A 237 -2.25 -3.46 -38.63
CA GLY A 237 -2.23 -4.56 -39.61
C GLY A 237 -3.64 -5.01 -40.01
N LEU A 238 -4.55 -5.17 -39.05
CA LEU A 238 -5.95 -5.51 -39.32
C LEU A 238 -6.65 -4.42 -40.15
N LEU A 239 -6.40 -3.14 -39.84
CA LEU A 239 -6.94 -2.01 -40.61
C LEU A 239 -6.43 -2.00 -42.06
N ALA A 240 -5.13 -2.24 -42.26
CA ALA A 240 -4.50 -2.33 -43.58
C ALA A 240 -5.10 -3.46 -44.44
N VAL A 241 -5.41 -4.61 -43.83
CA VAL A 241 -6.06 -5.74 -44.52
C VAL A 241 -7.54 -5.46 -44.82
N ALA A 242 -8.23 -4.66 -44.00
CA ALA A 242 -9.66 -4.34 -44.19
C ALA A 242 -9.91 -3.21 -45.20
N LEU A 243 -8.96 -2.29 -45.37
CA LEU A 243 -9.03 -1.13 -46.29
C LEU A 243 -9.48 -1.47 -47.73
N PRO A 244 -9.02 -2.56 -48.38
CA PRO A 244 -9.47 -2.97 -49.71
C PRO A 244 -10.93 -3.43 -49.80
N PHE A 245 -11.59 -3.68 -48.67
CA PHE A 245 -12.95 -4.23 -48.59
C PHE A 245 -13.99 -3.21 -48.11
N VAL A 246 -13.62 -1.93 -47.97
CA VAL A 246 -14.56 -0.85 -47.65
C VAL A 246 -15.24 -0.39 -48.94
N PRO A 247 -16.58 -0.46 -49.05
CA PRO A 247 -17.28 0.02 -50.25
C PRO A 247 -17.10 1.53 -50.40
N HIS A 248 -16.70 1.97 -51.60
CA HIS A 248 -16.60 3.38 -52.00
C HIS A 248 -17.97 3.97 -52.35
#